data_AF-A0A167X6F0-F1
#
_entry.id   AF-A0A167X6F0-F1
#
_cell.length_a   1.000
_cell.length_b   1.000
_cell.length_c   1.000
_cell.angle_alpha   90.00
_cell.angle_beta   90.00
_cell.angle_gamma   90.00
#
_symmetry.space_group_name_H-M   'P 1'
#
loop_
_entity.id
_entity.type
_entity.pdbx_description
1 polymer ?
#
loop_
_entity_poly.entity_id
_entity_poly.type
_entity_poly.pdbx_seq_one_letter_code
_entity_poly.pdbx_strand_id
1 'polypeptide(L)'
;MESPSVVLLRHEPALIRLTRADGPNTVFKIFGSPYSQSPGNWAFGYESNDAAALWAQIPIDTDIVVTHTPPQSHCDQKPNGMFVGCAALRSALSLIRPHLAVCGHVHEGRGYERVRWRGNLINTEIETETGPESDSVDHVTRGVLPPMGSKKQSLVDLTGKRDKRLDNEGFSHPRPRQHDLTETQPISSASPGSESSAGVPEKASQRNSPSTHPSLGAGSPGPNSRGFDYALQTLRKETCIVNAAIMSTSWPHQGGKRFNSPIVVDLELPVWQNHAVANG
;
A
#
# COMPACT_ATOMS: atom_id res chain seq x y z
N MET A 1 -7.72 -22.04 -4.96
CA MET A 1 -7.69 -22.16 -3.49
C MET A 1 -8.06 -20.79 -2.96
N GLU A 2 -9.35 -20.51 -2.84
CA GLU A 2 -9.86 -19.24 -2.30
C GLU A 2 -10.32 -19.51 -0.87
N SER A 3 -9.86 -18.69 0.06
CA SER A 3 -10.29 -18.73 1.47
C SER A 3 -11.15 -17.49 1.72
N PRO A 4 -12.35 -17.63 2.29
CA PRO A 4 -13.21 -16.47 2.57
C PRO A 4 -12.61 -15.50 3.60
N SER A 5 -11.56 -15.91 4.31
CA SER A 5 -10.87 -15.09 5.32
C SER A 5 -9.57 -14.45 4.83
N VAL A 6 -9.13 -14.70 3.59
CA VAL A 6 -7.85 -14.20 3.06
C VAL A 6 -8.08 -13.56 1.70
N VAL A 7 -7.77 -12.27 1.61
CA VAL A 7 -7.73 -11.53 0.35
C VAL A 7 -6.29 -11.49 -0.14
N LEU A 8 -6.02 -12.06 -1.31
CA LEU A 8 -4.73 -11.97 -1.97
C LEU A 8 -4.77 -10.77 -2.94
N LEU A 9 -3.85 -9.83 -2.78
CA LEU A 9 -3.72 -8.66 -3.65
C LEU A 9 -2.47 -8.79 -4.53
N ARG A 10 -2.64 -8.80 -5.85
CA ARG A 10 -1.56 -8.97 -6.84
C ARG A 10 -1.34 -7.70 -7.66
N HIS A 11 -0.89 -6.64 -6.99
CA HIS A 11 -0.76 -5.29 -7.55
C HIS A 11 -2.11 -4.68 -7.91
N GLU A 12 -3.00 -4.66 -6.93
CA GLU A 12 -4.39 -4.22 -7.12
C GLU A 12 -4.97 -3.56 -5.86
N PRO A 13 -5.95 -2.66 -6.02
CA PRO A 13 -6.71 -2.12 -4.91
C PRO A 13 -7.86 -3.05 -4.50
N ALA A 14 -8.25 -2.99 -3.23
CA ALA A 14 -9.47 -3.58 -2.70
C ALA A 14 -10.17 -2.64 -1.73
N LEU A 15 -11.49 -2.57 -1.82
CA LEU A 15 -12.33 -1.85 -0.87
C LEU A 15 -12.77 -2.81 0.24
N ILE A 16 -12.29 -2.57 1.46
CA ILE A 16 -12.59 -3.41 2.62
C ILE A 16 -13.76 -2.81 3.39
N ARG A 17 -14.74 -3.65 3.73
CA ARG A 17 -15.92 -3.28 4.51
C ARG A 17 -15.97 -4.13 5.77
N LEU A 18 -15.84 -3.49 6.93
CA LEU A 18 -16.02 -4.15 8.22
C LEU A 18 -17.45 -3.87 8.67
N THR A 19 -18.32 -4.87 8.57
CA THR A 19 -19.79 -4.75 8.74
C THR A 19 -20.36 -5.54 9.92
N ARG A 20 -19.49 -6.10 10.77
CA ARG A 20 -19.94 -6.75 12.01
C ARG A 20 -20.73 -5.75 12.85
N ALA A 21 -21.88 -6.18 13.36
CA ALA A 21 -22.80 -5.33 14.14
C ALA A 21 -22.13 -4.73 15.39
N ASP A 22 -21.23 -5.47 16.02
CA ASP A 22 -20.40 -5.07 17.16
C ASP A 22 -19.02 -4.50 16.75
N GLY A 23 -18.79 -4.37 15.46
CA GLY A 23 -17.52 -3.95 14.87
C GLY A 23 -17.42 -2.45 14.63
N PRO A 24 -16.28 -1.99 14.09
CA PRO A 24 -16.01 -0.58 13.87
C PRO A 24 -16.87 0.08 12.79
N ASN A 25 -17.67 -0.68 12.02
CA ASN A 25 -18.48 -0.18 10.90
C ASN A 25 -17.67 0.79 10.03
N THR A 26 -16.62 0.28 9.39
CA THR A 26 -15.70 1.10 8.58
C THR A 26 -15.59 0.58 7.15
N VAL A 27 -15.27 1.50 6.23
CA VAL A 27 -14.94 1.19 4.83
C VAL A 27 -13.67 1.94 4.47
N PHE A 28 -12.68 1.23 3.92
CA PHE A 28 -11.39 1.82 3.57
C PHE A 28 -10.76 1.08 2.38
N LYS A 29 -9.87 1.76 1.66
CA LYS A 29 -9.17 1.21 0.49
C LYS A 29 -7.76 0.76 0.83
N ILE A 30 -7.45 -0.49 0.50
CA ILE A 30 -6.10 -1.05 0.55
C ILE A 30 -5.58 -1.20 -0.87
N PHE A 31 -4.31 -0.89 -1.11
CA PHE A 31 -3.58 -1.34 -2.30
C PHE A 31 -2.51 -2.34 -1.89
N GLY A 32 -2.42 -3.49 -2.57
CA GLY A 32 -1.45 -4.53 -2.25
C GLY A 32 -0.59 -4.92 -3.46
N SER A 33 0.73 -5.01 -3.29
CA SER A 33 1.67 -5.37 -4.35
C SER A 33 2.78 -6.31 -3.87
N PRO A 34 2.96 -7.49 -4.49
CA PRO A 34 4.04 -8.42 -4.14
C PRO A 34 5.39 -8.02 -4.75
N TYR A 35 5.40 -7.02 -5.63
CA TYR A 35 6.55 -6.67 -6.44
C TYR A 35 7.73 -6.13 -5.60
N SER A 36 8.94 -6.54 -5.96
CA SER A 36 10.19 -6.02 -5.42
C SER A 36 11.21 -5.76 -6.52
N GLN A 37 11.97 -4.69 -6.37
CA GLN A 37 13.03 -4.35 -7.32
C GLN A 37 14.13 -5.40 -7.24
N SER A 38 14.36 -6.12 -8.33
CA SER A 38 15.31 -7.24 -8.38
C SER A 38 15.78 -7.45 -9.82
N PRO A 39 17.10 -7.36 -10.09
CA PRO A 39 17.66 -7.52 -11.45
C PRO A 39 17.76 -9.00 -11.89
N GLY A 40 16.84 -9.88 -11.46
CA GLY A 40 16.99 -11.33 -11.64
C GLY A 40 15.67 -12.10 -11.60
N ASN A 41 15.74 -13.42 -11.82
CA ASN A 41 14.60 -14.31 -12.05
C ASN A 41 13.74 -14.64 -10.80
N TRP A 42 13.76 -13.78 -9.78
CA TRP A 42 12.88 -13.96 -8.63
C TRP A 42 11.44 -13.66 -9.04
N ALA A 43 10.49 -14.43 -8.51
CA ALA A 43 9.08 -14.16 -8.74
C ALA A 43 8.75 -12.74 -8.25
N PHE A 44 7.91 -12.02 -9.01
CA PHE A 44 7.53 -10.64 -8.69
C PHE A 44 8.70 -9.64 -8.69
N GLY A 45 9.73 -9.89 -9.50
CA GLY A 45 10.77 -8.90 -9.82
C GLY A 45 10.28 -7.82 -10.79
N TYR A 46 10.81 -6.61 -10.68
CA TYR A 46 10.73 -5.58 -11.70
C TYR A 46 12.06 -4.82 -11.80
N GLU A 47 12.31 -4.22 -12.97
CA GLU A 47 13.49 -3.42 -13.24
C GLU A 47 13.30 -1.95 -12.80
N SER A 48 14.41 -1.28 -12.49
CA SER A 48 14.39 0.11 -12.00
C SER A 48 13.59 1.07 -12.92
N ASN A 49 13.65 0.85 -14.23
CA ASN A 49 13.00 1.71 -15.23
C ASN A 49 11.47 1.54 -15.26
N ASP A 50 10.96 0.37 -14.86
CA ASP A 50 9.51 0.09 -14.85
C ASP A 50 8.84 0.60 -13.56
N ALA A 51 9.64 0.92 -12.54
CA ALA A 51 9.17 1.23 -11.19
C ALA A 51 8.19 2.42 -11.17
N ALA A 52 8.45 3.48 -11.95
CA ALA A 52 7.60 4.66 -11.97
C ALA A 52 6.20 4.35 -12.53
N ALA A 53 6.13 3.65 -13.66
CA ALA A 53 4.87 3.25 -14.28
C ALA A 53 4.11 2.23 -13.42
N LEU A 54 4.84 1.33 -12.75
CA LEU A 54 4.27 0.36 -11.82
C LEU A 54 3.59 1.07 -10.63
N TRP A 55 4.31 1.94 -9.91
CA TRP A 55 3.78 2.57 -8.70
C TRP A 55 2.81 3.72 -8.97
N ALA A 56 2.76 4.25 -10.20
CA ALA A 56 1.73 5.20 -10.63
C ALA A 56 0.31 4.60 -10.68
N GLN A 57 0.18 3.27 -10.67
CA GLN A 57 -1.12 2.57 -10.67
C GLN A 57 -1.81 2.56 -9.29
N ILE A 58 -1.12 2.97 -8.22
CA ILE A 58 -1.75 3.05 -6.90
C ILE A 58 -2.79 4.18 -6.91
N PRO A 59 -4.07 3.92 -6.60
CA PRO A 59 -5.08 4.96 -6.56
C PRO A 59 -4.75 6.04 -5.52
N ILE A 60 -4.95 7.30 -5.88
CA ILE A 60 -4.69 8.46 -5.02
C ILE A 60 -5.51 8.48 -3.73
N ASP A 61 -6.69 7.86 -3.74
CA ASP A 61 -7.59 7.70 -2.59
C ASP A 61 -7.32 6.43 -1.78
N THR A 62 -6.15 5.80 -1.94
CA THR A 62 -5.74 4.64 -1.13
C THR A 62 -5.47 5.05 0.32
N ASP A 63 -6.05 4.35 1.28
CA ASP A 63 -5.88 4.63 2.71
C ASP A 63 -4.69 3.88 3.30
N ILE A 64 -4.47 2.64 2.84
CA ILE A 64 -3.42 1.75 3.29
C ILE A 64 -2.70 1.15 2.08
N VAL A 65 -1.36 1.22 2.06
CA VAL A 65 -0.54 0.58 1.04
C VAL A 65 0.22 -0.58 1.67
N VAL A 66 0.21 -1.74 1.02
CA VAL A 66 0.96 -2.93 1.44
C VAL A 66 1.86 -3.37 0.28
N THR A 67 3.17 -3.28 0.46
CA THR A 67 4.16 -3.66 -0.55
C THR A 67 5.14 -4.69 -0.02
N HIS A 68 5.75 -5.48 -0.89
CA HIS A 68 6.90 -6.27 -0.48
C HIS A 68 8.14 -5.38 -0.29
N THR A 69 8.46 -4.56 -1.30
CA THR A 69 9.59 -3.62 -1.28
C THR A 69 9.32 -2.40 -0.37
N PRO A 70 10.30 -1.92 0.41
CA PRO A 70 10.17 -0.66 1.14
C PRO A 70 10.40 0.56 0.24
N PRO A 71 9.79 1.72 0.53
CA PRO A 71 10.17 2.98 -0.09
C PRO A 71 11.61 3.35 0.28
N GLN A 72 12.33 3.99 -0.64
CA GLN A 72 13.72 4.39 -0.39
C GLN A 72 13.84 5.32 0.83
N SER A 73 14.91 5.15 1.61
CA SER A 73 15.25 5.95 2.80
C SER A 73 14.27 5.82 3.98
N HIS A 74 13.34 4.87 3.92
CA HIS A 74 12.34 4.64 4.96
C HIS A 74 12.26 3.15 5.31
N CYS A 75 12.76 2.79 6.49
CA CYS A 75 12.81 1.40 6.95
C CYS A 75 13.44 0.41 5.93
N ASP A 76 14.42 0.85 5.14
CA ASP A 76 15.05 0.11 4.04
C ASP A 76 16.58 0.01 4.16
N GLN A 77 17.13 0.40 5.32
CA GLN A 77 18.57 0.43 5.55
C GLN A 77 19.12 -0.95 5.89
N LYS A 78 20.21 -1.34 5.23
CA LYS A 78 21.00 -2.54 5.53
C LYS A 78 22.08 -2.28 6.60
N PRO A 79 22.68 -3.32 7.22
CA PRO A 79 23.74 -3.16 8.22
C PRO A 79 24.97 -2.38 7.75
N ASN A 80 25.25 -2.39 6.44
CA ASN A 80 26.34 -1.64 5.82
C ASN A 80 25.99 -0.15 5.58
N GLY A 81 24.83 0.31 6.06
CA GLY A 81 24.36 1.68 5.93
C GLY A 81 23.65 1.99 4.61
N MET A 82 23.64 1.07 3.64
CA MET A 82 23.01 1.30 2.34
C MET A 82 21.48 1.26 2.43
N PHE A 83 20.84 2.21 1.76
CA PHE A 83 19.40 2.23 1.51
C PHE A 83 19.10 1.47 0.21
N VAL A 84 18.19 0.49 0.27
CA VAL A 84 17.87 -0.38 -0.87
C VAL A 84 16.39 -0.35 -1.27
N GLY A 85 15.62 0.57 -0.71
CA GLY A 85 14.22 0.76 -1.05
C GLY A 85 14.06 1.42 -2.42
N CYS A 86 12.81 1.45 -2.90
CA CYS A 86 12.47 1.95 -4.22
C CYS A 86 12.16 3.45 -4.19
N ALA A 87 12.90 4.24 -4.98
CA ALA A 87 12.71 5.68 -5.10
C ALA A 87 11.34 6.04 -5.71
N ALA A 88 10.92 5.31 -6.76
CA ALA A 88 9.61 5.52 -7.38
C ALA A 88 8.44 5.24 -6.42
N LEU A 89 8.58 4.24 -5.54
CA LEU A 89 7.58 3.98 -4.50
C LEU A 89 7.54 5.11 -3.47
N ARG A 90 8.69 5.65 -3.03
CA ARG A 90 8.75 6.83 -2.16
C ARG A 90 8.00 8.02 -2.81
N SER A 91 8.26 8.29 -4.08
CA SER A 91 7.57 9.35 -4.82
C SER A 91 6.06 9.13 -4.88
N ALA A 92 5.61 7.91 -5.19
CA ALA A 92 4.18 7.57 -5.17
C ALA A 92 3.56 7.80 -3.79
N LEU A 93 4.21 7.35 -2.71
CA LEU A 93 3.73 7.55 -1.34
C LEU A 93 3.69 9.03 -0.93
N SER A 94 4.63 9.86 -1.38
CA SER A 94 4.58 11.32 -1.13
C SER A 94 3.39 12.01 -1.80
N LEU A 95 2.85 11.42 -2.88
CA LEU A 95 1.66 11.89 -3.58
C LEU A 95 0.38 11.33 -2.96
N ILE A 96 0.33 10.04 -2.65
CA ILE A 96 -0.89 9.37 -2.15
C ILE A 96 -1.11 9.66 -0.66
N ARG A 97 0.00 9.76 0.09
CA ARG A 97 0.05 10.00 1.53
C ARG A 97 -0.93 9.09 2.29
N PRO A 98 -0.84 7.75 2.13
CA PRO A 98 -1.69 6.83 2.85
C PRO A 98 -1.46 7.00 4.36
N HIS A 99 -2.44 6.63 5.18
CA HIS A 99 -2.29 6.71 6.62
C HIS A 99 -1.26 5.68 7.13
N LEU A 100 -1.24 4.52 6.48
CA LEU A 100 -0.32 3.43 6.77
C LEU A 100 0.28 2.86 5.48
N ALA A 101 1.60 2.76 5.42
CA ALA A 101 2.33 2.02 4.40
C ALA A 101 3.10 0.87 5.08
N VAL A 102 2.76 -0.37 4.72
CA VAL A 102 3.38 -1.58 5.27
C VAL A 102 4.30 -2.16 4.21
N CYS A 103 5.55 -2.40 4.58
CA CYS A 103 6.54 -3.04 3.72
C CYS A 103 7.25 -4.21 4.41
N GLY A 104 8.11 -4.89 3.67
CA GLY A 104 8.99 -5.93 4.19
C GLY A 104 10.31 -5.95 3.42
N HIS A 105 10.71 -7.13 2.95
CA HIS A 105 11.87 -7.39 2.10
C HIS A 105 13.25 -7.15 2.75
N VAL A 106 13.46 -6.01 3.41
CA VAL A 106 14.70 -5.67 4.11
C VAL A 106 14.56 -6.02 5.58
N HIS A 107 15.06 -7.18 6.00
CA HIS A 107 14.87 -7.69 7.36
C HIS A 107 15.43 -6.77 8.43
N GLU A 108 16.58 -6.18 8.17
CA GLU A 108 17.28 -5.27 9.07
C GLU A 108 16.63 -3.89 9.13
N GLY A 109 15.77 -3.59 8.17
CA GLY A 109 14.94 -2.39 8.13
C GLY A 109 13.73 -2.44 9.06
N ARG A 110 13.48 -3.56 9.76
CA ARG A 110 12.33 -3.71 10.66
C ARG A 110 12.24 -2.53 11.63
N GLY A 111 11.09 -1.88 11.65
CA GLY A 111 10.87 -0.66 12.40
C GLY A 111 9.62 0.05 11.95
N TYR A 112 9.42 1.25 12.48
CA TYR A 112 8.43 2.17 11.96
C TYR A 112 8.94 3.61 11.99
N GLU A 113 8.42 4.39 11.07
CA GLU A 113 8.67 5.81 10.92
C GLU A 113 7.35 6.54 10.72
N ARG A 114 7.27 7.77 11.24
CA ARG A 114 6.24 8.73 10.88
C ARG A 114 6.86 9.75 9.96
N VAL A 115 6.38 9.82 8.73
CA VAL A 115 6.87 10.73 7.71
C VAL A 115 5.85 11.82 7.50
N ARG A 116 6.19 13.07 7.83
CA ARG A 116 5.45 14.25 7.39
C ARG A 116 6.05 14.70 6.06
N TRP A 117 5.29 14.51 4.99
CA TRP A 117 5.69 14.87 3.63
C TRP A 117 5.69 16.40 3.47
N ARG A 118 6.77 16.98 2.95
CA ARG A 118 6.82 18.41 2.57
C ARG A 118 6.70 18.55 1.05
N GLY A 119 6.03 19.60 0.58
CA GLY A 119 5.97 19.95 -0.85
C GLY A 119 4.58 19.89 -1.48
N ASN A 120 4.29 20.91 -2.30
CA ASN A 120 3.04 21.17 -3.00
C ASN A 120 2.82 20.20 -4.17
N LEU A 121 1.66 19.55 -4.16
CA LEU A 121 0.64 19.70 -5.20
C LEU A 121 1.11 20.41 -6.49
N ILE A 122 1.37 19.61 -7.52
CA ILE A 122 1.51 20.02 -8.94
C ILE A 122 2.84 20.68 -9.30
N ASN A 123 3.57 20.04 -10.22
CA ASN A 123 4.53 20.68 -11.11
C ASN A 123 3.81 21.82 -11.85
N THR A 124 3.95 23.05 -11.37
CA THR A 124 3.71 24.23 -12.21
C THR A 124 5.05 24.92 -12.31
N GLU A 125 5.63 24.84 -13.50
CA GLU A 125 6.78 25.62 -13.94
C GLU A 125 6.48 27.11 -13.73
N ILE A 126 6.77 27.64 -12.55
CA ILE A 126 7.10 29.05 -12.35
C ILE A 126 8.25 29.06 -11.37
N GLU A 127 9.45 28.96 -11.93
CA GLU A 127 10.68 29.37 -11.26
C GLU A 127 10.57 30.86 -10.95
N THR A 128 10.35 31.19 -9.69
CA THR A 128 10.85 32.45 -9.14
C THR A 128 11.76 32.11 -7.97
N GLU A 129 13.05 32.09 -8.27
CA GLU A 129 14.14 32.07 -7.31
C GLU A 129 13.91 33.16 -6.25
N THR A 130 13.91 32.77 -4.97
CA THR A 130 14.58 33.46 -3.84
C THR A 130 14.09 32.89 -2.50
N GLY A 131 14.86 31.98 -1.91
CA GLY A 131 14.67 31.54 -0.52
C GLY A 131 15.61 30.37 -0.17
N PRO A 132 16.20 30.33 1.04
CA PRO A 132 17.32 29.43 1.33
C PRO A 132 16.89 27.96 1.35
N GLU A 133 17.69 27.12 0.69
CA GLU A 133 17.55 25.67 0.52
C GLU A 133 17.69 24.86 1.83
N SER A 134 16.80 25.06 2.80
CA SER A 134 16.81 24.26 4.05
C SER A 134 15.47 23.61 4.40
N ASP A 135 14.40 23.89 3.64
CA ASP A 135 13.03 23.43 3.95
C ASP A 135 12.52 22.24 3.10
N SER A 136 13.37 21.64 2.25
CA SER A 136 13.00 20.65 1.23
C SER A 136 12.97 19.17 1.68
N VAL A 137 13.24 18.88 2.96
CA VAL A 137 13.37 17.50 3.45
C VAL A 137 12.12 17.06 4.21
N ASP A 138 11.63 15.85 3.92
CA ASP A 138 10.57 15.20 4.68
C ASP A 138 10.93 15.15 6.17
N HIS A 139 9.96 15.45 7.05
CA HIS A 139 10.20 15.35 8.49
C HIS A 139 9.90 13.93 8.95
N VAL A 140 10.95 13.18 9.28
CA VAL A 140 10.86 11.77 9.70
C VAL A 140 11.07 11.66 11.20
N THR A 141 10.08 11.11 11.90
CA THR A 141 10.21 10.67 13.29
C THR A 141 10.31 9.16 13.33
N ARG A 142 11.49 8.64 13.70
CA ARG A 142 11.71 7.19 13.82
C ARG A 142 11.19 6.68 15.17
N GLY A 143 10.40 5.63 15.11
CA GLY A 143 9.89 4.94 16.27
C GLY A 143 10.89 3.96 16.88
N VAL A 144 10.69 3.63 18.16
CA VAL A 144 11.52 2.64 18.87
C VAL A 144 10.65 1.45 19.25
N LEU A 145 10.97 0.29 18.68
CA LEU A 145 10.31 -0.96 19.03
C LEU A 145 11.00 -1.61 20.23
N PRO A 146 10.28 -2.44 21.02
CA PRO A 146 10.91 -3.23 22.08
C PRO A 146 12.09 -4.04 21.54
N PRO A 147 13.17 -4.21 22.33
CA PRO A 147 14.32 -4.99 21.91
C PRO A 147 13.95 -6.45 21.69
N MET A 148 14.74 -7.15 20.86
CA MET A 148 14.56 -8.58 20.63
C MET A 148 14.53 -9.36 21.96
N GLY A 149 13.58 -10.29 22.10
CA GLY A 149 13.38 -11.08 23.32
C GLY A 149 12.53 -10.39 24.40
N SER A 150 12.16 -9.11 24.20
CA SER A 150 11.21 -8.43 25.08
C SER A 150 9.83 -9.10 25.03
N LYS A 151 9.18 -9.21 26.20
CA LYS A 151 7.76 -9.62 26.31
C LYS A 151 6.78 -8.48 26.03
N LYS A 152 7.27 -7.24 25.84
CA LYS A 152 6.43 -6.08 25.54
C LYS A 152 5.94 -6.15 24.09
N GLN A 153 4.68 -5.78 23.89
CA GLN A 153 4.10 -5.63 22.57
C GLN A 153 4.80 -4.51 21.78
N SER A 154 5.11 -4.77 20.52
CA SER A 154 5.55 -3.74 19.57
C SER A 154 4.34 -2.92 19.11
N LEU A 155 3.89 -1.97 19.94
CA LEU A 155 2.72 -1.13 19.65
C LEU A 155 3.14 0.19 18.99
N VAL A 156 2.43 0.57 17.94
CA VAL A 156 2.49 1.87 17.27
C VAL A 156 1.10 2.50 17.40
N ASP A 157 0.96 3.52 18.23
CA ASP A 157 -0.31 4.22 18.39
C ASP A 157 -0.39 5.45 17.48
N LEU A 158 -1.34 5.46 16.55
CA LEU A 158 -1.60 6.59 15.65
C LEU A 158 -2.87 7.35 16.04
N THR A 159 -3.54 6.96 17.13
CA THR A 159 -4.88 7.43 17.52
C THR A 159 -4.88 8.64 18.45
N GLY A 160 -3.74 9.01 19.04
CA GLY A 160 -3.69 10.10 20.03
C GLY A 160 -3.83 9.66 21.48
N LYS A 161 -4.02 8.36 21.76
CA LYS A 161 -4.25 7.85 23.13
C LYS A 161 -2.97 7.80 23.97
N ARG A 162 -1.86 7.41 23.37
CA ARG A 162 -0.53 7.26 23.98
C ARG A 162 0.51 8.12 23.28
N ASP A 163 0.47 8.14 21.96
CA ASP A 163 1.35 8.93 21.11
C ASP A 163 0.56 9.99 20.33
N LYS A 164 1.26 10.98 19.78
CA LYS A 164 0.63 12.04 18.96
C LYS A 164 -0.19 11.43 17.82
N ARG A 165 -1.46 11.83 17.69
CA ARG A 165 -2.34 11.44 16.57
C ARG A 165 -1.70 11.75 15.21
N LEU A 166 -2.01 10.94 14.20
CA LEU A 166 -1.59 11.22 12.82
C LEU A 166 -2.25 12.52 12.34
N ASP A 167 -1.46 13.44 11.78
CA ASP A 167 -1.94 14.75 11.25
C ASP A 167 -2.52 14.58 9.85
N ASN A 168 -3.58 13.78 9.78
CA ASN A 168 -4.37 13.52 8.58
C ASN A 168 -5.85 13.75 8.87
N GLU A 169 -6.53 14.35 7.91
CA GLU A 169 -7.97 14.56 7.91
C GLU A 169 -8.63 13.73 6.81
N GLY A 170 -9.94 13.47 6.95
CA GLY A 170 -10.76 13.02 5.82
C GLY A 170 -10.50 11.59 5.32
N PHE A 171 -10.54 10.59 6.22
CA PHE A 171 -10.65 9.18 5.82
C PHE A 171 -11.88 8.88 4.93
N SER A 172 -12.88 9.77 4.90
CA SER A 172 -14.03 9.61 4.01
C SER A 172 -14.65 10.96 3.66
N HIS A 173 -14.77 11.23 2.35
CA HIS A 173 -16.04 11.71 1.85
C HIS A 173 -16.85 10.50 1.37
N PRO A 174 -17.88 10.07 2.11
CA PRO A 174 -18.89 9.20 1.56
C PRO A 174 -19.79 10.06 0.67
N ARG A 175 -19.46 10.18 -0.62
CA ARG A 175 -20.53 10.43 -1.60
C ARG A 175 -20.96 9.08 -2.17
N PRO A 176 -22.26 8.86 -2.37
CA PRO A 176 -22.73 7.66 -3.05
C PRO A 176 -22.13 7.67 -4.45
N ARG A 177 -21.16 6.78 -4.70
CA ARG A 177 -20.72 6.48 -6.07
C ARG A 177 -21.84 5.64 -6.68
N GLN A 178 -22.82 6.33 -7.26
CA GLN A 178 -23.98 5.72 -7.92
C GLN A 178 -23.60 4.88 -9.16
N HIS A 179 -22.32 4.87 -9.55
CA HIS A 179 -21.79 4.13 -10.70
C HIS A 179 -21.01 2.84 -10.36
N ASP A 180 -20.88 2.46 -9.09
CA ASP A 180 -20.10 1.26 -8.70
C ASP A 180 -20.93 0.21 -7.95
N LEU A 181 -22.27 0.38 -7.93
CA LEU A 181 -23.22 -0.53 -7.27
C LEU A 181 -23.78 -1.61 -8.19
N THR A 182 -23.23 -1.79 -9.40
CA THR A 182 -23.72 -2.80 -10.36
C THR A 182 -22.71 -3.85 -10.78
N GLU A 183 -21.52 -3.89 -10.21
CA GLU A 183 -20.55 -4.94 -10.57
C GLU A 183 -19.84 -5.52 -9.35
N THR A 184 -20.60 -6.24 -8.54
CA THR A 184 -20.05 -7.37 -7.77
C THR A 184 -21.21 -8.30 -7.44
N GLN A 185 -21.25 -9.41 -8.18
CA GLN A 185 -22.21 -10.49 -7.97
C GLN A 185 -22.02 -11.08 -6.57
N PRO A 186 -23.10 -11.37 -5.81
CA PRO A 186 -23.02 -12.15 -4.60
C PRO A 186 -22.80 -13.63 -4.99
N ILE A 187 -21.58 -14.15 -4.84
CA ILE A 187 -21.30 -15.56 -5.11
C ILE A 187 -21.90 -16.40 -3.98
N SER A 188 -23.09 -16.95 -4.24
CA SER A 188 -23.71 -18.01 -3.46
C SER A 188 -23.18 -19.37 -3.92
N SER A 189 -22.99 -20.25 -2.95
CA SER A 189 -22.54 -21.64 -3.03
C SER A 189 -23.19 -22.48 -4.14
N ALA A 190 -22.37 -23.20 -4.91
CA ALA A 190 -22.83 -24.28 -5.77
C ALA A 190 -22.04 -25.58 -5.49
N SER A 191 -22.79 -26.66 -5.23
CA SER A 191 -22.35 -28.06 -5.22
C SER A 191 -22.58 -28.71 -6.61
N PRO A 192 -22.00 -29.90 -6.90
CA PRO A 192 -21.47 -30.21 -8.23
C PRO A 192 -22.31 -31.17 -9.08
N GLY A 193 -22.06 -31.12 -10.38
CA GLY A 193 -22.46 -32.07 -11.43
C GLY A 193 -22.21 -31.36 -12.78
N SER A 194 -21.64 -31.91 -13.83
CA SER A 194 -21.35 -33.29 -14.23
C SER A 194 -20.29 -33.27 -15.34
N GLU A 195 -19.68 -34.42 -15.57
CA GLU A 195 -18.60 -34.75 -16.50
C GLU A 195 -18.90 -34.44 -17.98
N SER A 196 -17.85 -34.18 -18.79
CA SER A 196 -17.53 -35.01 -19.98
C SER A 196 -16.27 -34.55 -20.74
N SER A 197 -15.27 -35.44 -20.77
CA SER A 197 -14.47 -35.91 -21.91
C SER A 197 -13.61 -34.96 -22.79
N ALA A 198 -12.30 -35.21 -22.67
CA ALA A 198 -11.37 -35.70 -23.71
C ALA A 198 -10.84 -34.76 -24.83
N GLY A 199 -9.51 -34.74 -24.95
CA GLY A 199 -8.80 -34.39 -26.18
C GLY A 199 -7.35 -33.91 -25.96
N VAL A 200 -6.39 -34.82 -26.09
CA VAL A 200 -4.94 -34.53 -26.30
C VAL A 200 -4.65 -34.98 -27.74
N PRO A 201 -3.88 -34.23 -28.58
CA PRO A 201 -2.45 -34.54 -28.70
C PRO A 201 -1.48 -33.39 -29.08
N GLU A 202 -0.25 -33.60 -28.59
CA GLU A 202 1.08 -33.45 -29.22
C GLU A 202 1.73 -32.12 -29.71
N LYS A 203 3.06 -32.19 -29.59
CA LYS A 203 4.15 -31.22 -29.81
C LYS A 203 4.27 -30.66 -31.24
N ALA A 204 4.70 -29.39 -31.34
CA ALA A 204 5.66 -28.95 -32.36
C ALA A 204 6.42 -27.67 -31.93
N SER A 205 7.68 -27.59 -32.36
CA SER A 205 8.69 -26.57 -32.07
C SER A 205 8.58 -25.29 -32.92
N GLN A 206 9.16 -24.20 -32.38
CA GLN A 206 9.72 -23.00 -33.05
C GLN A 206 8.80 -22.10 -33.90
N ARG A 207 8.61 -20.83 -33.50
CA ARG A 207 9.23 -19.64 -34.14
C ARG A 207 8.86 -18.34 -33.40
N ASN A 208 9.84 -17.43 -33.30
CA ASN A 208 9.68 -16.04 -32.87
C ASN A 208 8.76 -15.26 -33.81
N SER A 209 7.86 -14.45 -33.24
CA SER A 209 7.35 -13.17 -33.79
C SER A 209 6.64 -12.38 -32.67
N PRO A 210 6.71 -11.02 -32.69
CA PRO A 210 6.28 -10.17 -31.59
C PRO A 210 4.76 -9.99 -31.56
N SER A 211 4.12 -10.27 -30.43
CA SER A 211 2.71 -9.93 -30.22
C SER A 211 2.59 -8.45 -29.85
N THR A 212 1.99 -7.70 -30.76
CA THR A 212 1.41 -6.37 -30.57
C THR A 212 0.50 -6.34 -29.35
N HIS A 213 0.88 -5.59 -28.31
CA HIS A 213 -0.03 -5.22 -27.24
C HIS A 213 -1.02 -4.17 -27.77
N PRO A 214 -2.34 -4.28 -27.49
CA PRO A 214 -3.26 -3.19 -27.73
C PRO A 214 -2.94 -2.08 -26.71
N SER A 215 -2.45 -0.94 -27.22
CA SER A 215 -2.36 0.30 -26.46
C SER A 215 -3.76 0.73 -26.02
N LEU A 216 -4.15 0.38 -24.80
CA LEU A 216 -5.26 1.03 -24.12
C LEU A 216 -4.78 2.43 -23.74
N GLY A 217 -5.32 3.42 -24.46
CA GLY A 217 -5.00 4.82 -24.27
C GLY A 217 -5.20 5.24 -22.82
N ALA A 218 -4.19 5.91 -22.28
CA ALA A 218 -4.30 6.69 -21.06
C ALA A 218 -5.40 7.74 -21.27
N GLY A 219 -6.59 7.48 -20.73
CA GLY A 219 -7.64 8.48 -20.66
C GLY A 219 -7.14 9.64 -19.81
N SER A 220 -7.03 10.83 -20.41
CA SER A 220 -6.73 12.06 -19.68
C SER A 220 -7.72 12.21 -18.51
N PRO A 221 -7.24 12.46 -17.27
CA PRO A 221 -8.13 12.68 -16.14
C PRO A 221 -9.04 13.86 -16.43
N GLY A 222 -10.36 13.65 -16.33
CA GLY A 222 -11.33 14.74 -16.46
C GLY A 222 -11.05 15.86 -15.44
N PRO A 223 -11.47 17.10 -15.70
CA PRO A 223 -11.15 18.27 -14.88
C PRO A 223 -11.55 18.13 -13.40
N ASN A 224 -12.50 17.25 -13.07
CA ASN A 224 -12.94 16.97 -11.70
C ASN A 224 -12.01 16.03 -10.91
N SER A 225 -11.19 15.20 -11.57
CA SER A 225 -10.24 14.29 -10.88
C SER A 225 -9.13 15.08 -10.20
N ARG A 226 -8.55 16.05 -10.92
CA ARG A 226 -7.44 16.87 -10.42
C ARG A 226 -7.80 17.65 -9.14
N GLY A 227 -9.04 18.13 -9.04
CA GLY A 227 -9.52 18.85 -7.86
C GLY A 227 -9.72 17.96 -6.62
N PHE A 228 -10.14 16.70 -6.83
CA PHE A 228 -10.30 15.72 -5.76
C PHE A 228 -8.96 15.21 -5.23
N ASP A 229 -8.01 14.95 -6.14
CA ASP A 229 -6.65 14.50 -5.82
C ASP A 229 -5.92 15.55 -4.95
N TYR A 230 -6.05 16.82 -5.33
CA TYR A 230 -5.53 17.96 -4.58
C TYR A 230 -6.17 18.08 -3.19
N ALA A 231 -7.49 17.88 -3.08
CA ALA A 231 -8.18 17.92 -1.80
C ALA A 231 -7.71 16.81 -0.85
N LEU A 232 -7.55 15.58 -1.31
CA LEU A 232 -7.02 14.49 -0.46
C LEU A 232 -5.59 14.75 0.00
N GLN A 233 -4.75 15.26 -0.89
CA GLN A 233 -3.36 15.58 -0.60
C GLN A 233 -3.19 16.75 0.39
N THR A 234 -4.12 17.70 0.43
CA THR A 234 -4.14 18.77 1.47
C THR A 234 -4.62 18.27 2.82
N LEU A 235 -5.49 17.26 2.84
CA LEU A 235 -6.02 16.66 4.06
C LEU A 235 -5.03 15.69 4.72
N ARG A 236 -4.21 14.99 3.95
CA ARG A 236 -3.24 14.00 4.45
C ARG A 236 -1.83 14.59 4.43
N LYS A 237 -1.18 14.71 5.59
CA LYS A 237 0.19 15.26 5.70
C LYS A 237 1.20 14.24 6.16
N GLU A 238 0.77 13.20 6.85
CA GLU A 238 1.62 12.18 7.43
C GLU A 238 1.32 10.77 6.91
N THR A 239 2.36 9.96 6.77
CA THR A 239 2.25 8.51 6.57
C THR A 239 3.03 7.81 7.67
N CYS A 240 2.42 6.81 8.32
CA CYS A 240 3.18 5.85 9.11
C CYS A 240 3.72 4.75 8.18
N ILE A 241 5.03 4.62 8.10
CA ILE A 241 5.70 3.55 7.34
C ILE A 241 6.15 2.49 8.33
N VAL A 242 5.76 1.23 8.10
CA VAL A 242 6.13 0.09 8.95
C VAL A 242 6.80 -0.97 8.10
N ASN A 243 8.06 -1.28 8.38
CA ASN A 243 8.67 -2.50 7.86
C ASN A 243 8.34 -3.64 8.83
N ALA A 244 7.41 -4.49 8.40
CA ALA A 244 6.89 -5.63 9.12
C ALA A 244 7.59 -6.94 8.70
N ALA A 245 8.88 -6.89 8.33
CA ALA A 245 9.66 -8.07 7.99
C ALA A 245 9.49 -9.18 9.06
N ILE A 246 8.87 -10.29 8.63
CA ILE A 246 8.57 -11.43 9.50
C ILE A 246 9.85 -12.13 9.96
N MET A 247 10.87 -12.16 9.10
CA MET A 247 12.14 -12.81 9.38
C MET A 247 13.15 -11.78 9.92
N SER A 248 13.85 -12.16 10.98
CA SER A 248 14.89 -11.32 11.63
C SER A 248 16.31 -11.65 11.18
N THR A 249 16.46 -12.71 10.37
CA THR A 249 17.73 -13.20 9.86
C THR A 249 17.71 -13.23 8.36
N SER A 250 18.70 -12.65 7.71
CA SER A 250 18.85 -12.72 6.26
C SER A 250 19.48 -14.04 5.82
N TRP A 251 19.20 -14.45 4.58
CA TRP A 251 19.83 -15.63 3.98
C TRP A 251 21.36 -15.45 3.98
N PRO A 252 22.17 -16.49 4.26
CA PRO A 252 21.81 -17.91 4.42
C PRO A 252 21.35 -18.34 5.82
N HIS A 253 20.94 -17.39 6.68
CA HIS A 253 20.48 -17.64 8.06
C HIS A 253 21.55 -18.30 8.93
N GLN A 254 22.71 -17.64 9.04
CA GLN A 254 23.77 -18.06 9.97
C GLN A 254 23.19 -18.19 11.39
N GLY A 255 23.22 -19.40 11.96
CA GLY A 255 22.60 -19.70 13.25
C GLY A 255 21.08 -19.95 13.23
N GLY A 256 20.51 -20.26 12.06
CA GLY A 256 19.11 -20.66 11.90
C GLY A 256 18.14 -19.51 11.64
N LYS A 257 16.92 -19.87 11.18
CA LYS A 257 15.83 -18.91 10.94
C LYS A 257 15.28 -18.39 12.26
N ARG A 258 15.16 -17.06 12.38
CA ARG A 258 14.51 -16.41 13.53
C ARG A 258 13.44 -15.44 13.04
N PHE A 259 12.37 -15.31 13.81
CA PHE A 259 11.20 -14.52 13.44
C PHE A 259 11.04 -13.32 14.37
N ASN A 260 10.57 -12.22 13.80
CA ASN A 260 10.23 -11.02 14.52
C ASN A 260 8.85 -11.14 15.17
N SER A 261 8.68 -10.51 16.33
CA SER A 261 7.36 -10.36 16.93
C SER A 261 6.48 -9.43 16.07
N PRO A 262 5.15 -9.66 16.03
CA PRO A 262 4.22 -8.76 15.34
C PRO A 262 4.35 -7.31 15.83
N ILE A 263 4.18 -6.38 14.90
CA ILE A 263 3.96 -4.96 15.20
C ILE A 263 2.44 -4.74 15.16
N VAL A 264 1.89 -4.16 16.21
CA VAL A 264 0.47 -3.79 16.29
C VAL A 264 0.38 -2.29 16.06
N VAL A 265 -0.47 -1.89 15.12
CA VAL A 265 -0.70 -0.49 14.77
C VAL A 265 -2.14 -0.16 15.14
N ASP A 266 -2.32 0.75 16.09
CA ASP A 266 -3.64 1.32 16.38
C ASP A 266 -3.86 2.48 15.39
N LEU A 267 -4.81 2.30 14.48
CA LEU A 267 -5.14 3.24 13.42
C LEU A 267 -6.63 3.60 13.50
N GLU A 268 -6.94 4.89 13.45
CA GLU A 268 -8.33 5.33 13.29
C GLU A 268 -8.74 5.16 11.82
N LEU A 269 -9.95 4.68 11.58
CA LEU A 269 -10.53 4.49 10.24
C LEU A 269 -11.92 5.12 10.23
N PRO A 270 -12.46 5.51 9.06
CA PRO A 270 -13.73 6.24 9.00
C PRO A 270 -14.88 5.31 9.37
N VAL A 271 -15.77 5.77 10.25
CA VAL A 271 -16.95 5.00 10.65
C VAL A 271 -18.15 5.47 9.84
N TRP A 272 -18.90 4.56 9.22
CA TRP A 272 -20.19 4.87 8.63
C TRP A 272 -21.27 4.78 9.71
N GLN A 273 -22.08 5.84 9.84
CA GLN A 273 -23.27 5.81 10.67
C GLN A 273 -24.44 5.27 9.83
N ASN A 274 -25.10 4.24 10.32
CA ASN A 274 -26.47 3.95 9.89
C ASN A 274 -27.34 5.09 10.39
N HIS A 275 -27.70 6.03 9.50
CA HIS A 275 -28.89 6.83 9.75
C HIS A 275 -30.06 5.86 9.71
N ALA A 276 -30.43 5.32 10.87
CA ALA A 276 -31.75 4.75 11.05
C ALA A 276 -32.72 5.89 10.75
N VAL A 277 -33.43 5.78 9.63
CA VAL A 277 -34.59 6.60 9.36
C VAL A 277 -35.56 6.29 10.50
N ALA A 278 -35.64 7.18 11.48
CA ALA A 278 -36.67 7.16 12.50
C ALA A 278 -38.00 7.46 11.79
N ASN A 279 -38.62 6.41 11.25
CA ASN A 279 -40.04 6.41 10.95
C ASN A 279 -40.75 5.95 12.22
N GLY A 280 -41.35 6.91 12.92
CA GLY A 280 -42.18 6.71 14.11
C GLY A 280 -42.75 8.04 14.56
#